data_AF-A0A7J8Y7X2-F1
#
_entry.id   AF-A0A7J8Y7X2-F1
#
_cell.length_a   1.000
_cell.length_b   1.000
_cell.length_c   1.000
_cell.angle_alpha   90.00
_cell.angle_beta   90.00
_cell.angle_gamma   90.00
#
_symmetry.space_group_name_H-M   'P 1'
#
loop_
_entity.id
_entity.type
_entity.pdbx_description
1 polymer ?
#
loop_
_entity_poly.entity_id
_entity_poly.type
_entity_poly.pdbx_seq_one_letter_code
_entity_poly.pdbx_strand_id
1 'polypeptide(L)'
;MANKCKANHMDGILQVSNYCANELCGIVAEEWERGSSLDGWNKRWEVALCKAYERADNAFKDEALAPKSVGSTALVLIVSPCQIIAANCGDSRAVLCRGAQAIPLTVDQKPDRADESERITSSGGRILNWGCLRAEGILSMSRAI
;
A
#
# COMPACT_ATOMS: atom_id res chain seq x y z
N MET A 1 1.82 -12.47 36.98
CA MET A 1 1.61 -11.08 36.50
C MET A 1 2.93 -10.59 35.91
N ALA A 2 3.10 -10.69 34.60
CA ALA A 2 4.31 -10.20 33.94
C ALA A 2 4.14 -8.70 33.65
N ASN A 3 5.13 -7.92 34.08
CA ASN A 3 5.21 -6.47 33.92
C ASN A 3 5.15 -6.08 32.43
N LYS A 4 4.07 -5.43 32.02
CA LYS A 4 4.03 -4.58 30.82
C LYS A 4 4.88 -3.33 31.11
N CYS A 5 6.18 -3.40 30.81
CA CYS A 5 7.00 -2.21 30.72
C CYS A 5 6.54 -1.39 29.50
N LYS A 6 6.15 -0.15 29.79
CA LYS A 6 5.74 0.96 28.93
C LYS A 6 6.31 0.90 27.49
N ALA A 7 5.41 0.81 26.50
CA ALA A 7 5.67 1.04 25.08
C ALA A 7 5.06 2.37 24.56
N ASN A 8 4.64 3.28 25.45
CA ASN A 8 3.72 4.36 25.10
C ASN A 8 4.33 5.58 24.37
N HIS A 9 5.30 5.40 23.47
CA HIS A 9 5.77 6.51 22.60
C HIS A 9 6.12 6.11 21.16
N MET A 10 6.35 4.82 20.86
CA MET A 10 6.51 4.33 19.47
C MET A 10 5.21 3.79 18.86
N ASP A 11 4.19 3.53 19.68
CA ASP A 11 2.89 3.01 19.23
C ASP A 11 2.11 3.99 18.34
N GLY A 12 2.50 5.27 18.34
CA GLY A 12 1.79 6.36 17.66
C GLY A 12 2.06 6.51 16.15
N ILE A 13 3.07 5.81 15.59
CA ILE A 13 3.45 5.90 14.17
C ILE A 13 3.21 4.57 13.43
N LEU A 14 3.12 3.44 14.16
CA LEU A 14 3.09 2.10 13.56
C LEU A 14 1.67 1.55 13.39
N GLN A 15 0.61 2.29 13.74
CA GLN A 15 -0.77 1.78 13.74
C GLN A 15 -1.18 1.32 12.35
N VAL A 16 -0.96 2.14 11.32
CA VAL A 16 -1.35 1.82 9.94
C VAL A 16 -0.53 0.64 9.41
N SER A 17 0.78 0.62 9.63
CA SER A 17 1.63 -0.49 9.19
C SER A 17 1.31 -1.80 9.91
N ASN A 18 1.05 -1.75 11.22
CA ASN A 18 0.70 -2.94 12.02
C ASN A 18 -0.67 -3.47 11.61
N TYR A 19 -1.65 -2.59 11.36
CA TYR A 19 -2.95 -2.98 10.83
C TYR A 19 -2.80 -3.66 9.47
N CYS A 20 -2.04 -3.06 8.54
CA CYS A 20 -1.80 -3.65 7.23
C CYS A 20 -1.13 -5.03 7.35
N ALA A 21 -0.13 -5.18 8.23
CA ALA A 21 0.55 -6.44 8.45
C ALA A 21 -0.38 -7.55 9.00
N ASN A 22 -1.34 -7.18 9.84
CA ASN A 22 -2.24 -8.14 10.50
C ASN A 22 -3.49 -8.46 9.66
N GLU A 23 -4.05 -7.46 8.98
CA GLU A 23 -5.39 -7.56 8.39
C GLU A 23 -5.38 -7.64 6.86
N LEU A 24 -4.43 -6.99 6.17
CA LEU A 24 -4.53 -6.78 4.71
C LEU A 24 -4.60 -8.08 3.92
N CYS A 25 -3.81 -9.09 4.29
CA CYS A 25 -3.86 -10.40 3.63
C CYS A 25 -5.22 -11.11 3.81
N GLY A 26 -5.83 -10.98 4.99
CA GLY A 26 -7.17 -11.52 5.25
C GLY A 26 -8.24 -10.79 4.44
N ILE A 27 -8.18 -9.47 4.39
CA ILE A 27 -9.06 -8.64 3.56
C ILE A 27 -8.95 -9.04 2.08
N VAL A 28 -7.73 -9.22 1.56
CA VAL A 28 -7.51 -9.66 0.17
C VAL A 28 -8.17 -11.02 -0.10
N ALA A 29 -8.05 -11.97 0.83
CA ALA A 29 -8.69 -13.27 0.68
C ALA A 29 -10.23 -13.16 0.64
N GLU A 30 -10.81 -12.37 1.53
CA GLU A 30 -12.26 -12.14 1.56
C GLU A 30 -12.76 -11.44 0.28
N GLU A 31 -12.09 -10.40 -0.20
CA GLU A 31 -12.46 -9.70 -1.43
C GLU A 31 -12.27 -10.58 -2.67
N TRP A 32 -11.29 -11.48 -2.65
CA TRP A 32 -11.14 -12.49 -3.69
C TRP A 32 -12.31 -13.47 -3.72
N GLU A 33 -12.74 -13.97 -2.56
CA GLU A 33 -13.90 -14.87 -2.42
C GLU A 33 -15.22 -14.22 -2.85
N ARG A 34 -15.38 -12.91 -2.59
CA ARG A 34 -16.54 -12.12 -3.04
C ARG A 34 -16.60 -11.90 -4.57
N GLY A 35 -15.48 -12.09 -5.27
CA GLY A 35 -15.38 -11.85 -6.71
C GLY A 35 -16.16 -12.86 -7.56
N SER A 36 -16.84 -12.37 -8.59
CA SER A 36 -17.53 -13.21 -9.58
C SER A 36 -16.53 -13.95 -10.48
N SER A 37 -16.88 -15.17 -10.90
CA SER A 37 -16.08 -15.95 -11.87
C SER A 37 -16.21 -15.46 -13.30
N LEU A 38 -17.18 -14.58 -13.60
CA LEU A 38 -17.48 -14.12 -14.95
C LEU A 38 -16.47 -13.09 -15.49
N ASP A 39 -15.72 -12.41 -14.61
CA ASP A 39 -14.87 -11.27 -14.99
C ASP A 39 -13.49 -11.68 -15.54
N GLY A 40 -13.19 -12.99 -15.57
CA GLY A 40 -11.85 -13.49 -15.88
C GLY A 40 -10.86 -13.25 -14.73
N TRP A 41 -9.85 -14.12 -14.64
CA TRP A 41 -8.97 -14.17 -13.46
C TRP A 41 -8.16 -12.89 -13.22
N ASN A 42 -7.71 -12.20 -14.28
CA ASN A 42 -7.00 -10.92 -14.19
C ASN A 42 -7.88 -9.85 -13.55
N LYS A 43 -9.09 -9.67 -14.08
CA LYS A 43 -9.99 -8.62 -13.61
C LYS A 43 -10.44 -8.88 -12.17
N ARG A 44 -10.65 -10.16 -11.84
CA ARG A 44 -10.97 -10.56 -10.48
C ARG A 44 -9.88 -10.15 -9.49
N TRP A 45 -8.59 -10.35 -9.83
CA TRP A 45 -7.49 -9.94 -8.96
C TRP A 45 -7.40 -8.42 -8.83
N GLU A 46 -7.53 -7.68 -9.93
CA GLU A 46 -7.58 -6.22 -9.89
C GLU A 46 -8.67 -5.71 -8.94
N VAL A 47 -9.89 -6.23 -9.08
CA VAL A 47 -11.03 -5.80 -8.25
C VAL A 47 -10.82 -6.19 -6.79
N ALA A 48 -10.39 -7.42 -6.52
CA ALA A 48 -10.16 -7.88 -5.14
C ALA A 48 -9.08 -7.05 -4.44
N LEU A 49 -7.95 -6.81 -5.11
CA LEU A 49 -6.84 -6.04 -4.56
C LEU A 49 -7.22 -4.56 -4.39
N CYS A 50 -7.85 -3.92 -5.38
CA CYS A 50 -8.32 -2.54 -5.24
C CYS A 50 -9.27 -2.38 -4.04
N LYS A 51 -10.28 -3.25 -3.94
CA LYS A 51 -11.22 -3.23 -2.81
C LYS A 51 -10.54 -3.50 -1.48
N ALA A 52 -9.55 -4.38 -1.44
CA ALA A 52 -8.84 -4.68 -0.20
C ALA A 52 -8.03 -3.48 0.31
N TYR A 53 -7.33 -2.78 -0.58
CA TYR A 53 -6.60 -1.56 -0.22
C TYR A 53 -7.56 -0.43 0.18
N GLU A 54 -8.66 -0.24 -0.55
CA GLU A 54 -9.71 0.72 -0.16
C GLU A 54 -10.30 0.39 1.21
N ARG A 55 -10.57 -0.90 1.50
CA ARG A 55 -11.13 -1.32 2.78
C ARG A 55 -10.14 -1.13 3.94
N ALA A 56 -8.85 -1.34 3.69
CA ALA A 56 -7.79 -1.06 4.65
C ALA A 56 -7.66 0.45 4.93
N ASP A 57 -7.66 1.29 3.91
CA ASP A 57 -7.66 2.76 4.05
C ASP A 57 -8.91 3.28 4.78
N ASN A 58 -10.07 2.71 4.44
CA ASN A 58 -11.35 3.05 5.08
C ASN A 58 -11.37 2.79 6.59
N ALA A 59 -10.53 1.89 7.10
CA ALA A 59 -10.43 1.60 8.54
C ALA A 59 -9.91 2.79 9.36
N PHE A 60 -9.26 3.78 8.71
CA PHE A 60 -8.66 4.95 9.37
C PHE A 60 -9.43 6.25 9.15
N LYS A 61 -10.57 6.21 8.43
CA LYS A 61 -11.33 7.42 8.06
C LYS A 61 -11.85 8.24 9.23
N ASP A 62 -12.19 7.58 10.34
CA ASP A 62 -12.74 8.21 11.55
C ASP A 62 -11.66 8.57 12.59
N GLU A 63 -10.39 8.34 12.27
CA GLU A 63 -9.23 8.59 13.14
C GLU A 63 -9.23 7.78 14.45
N ALA A 64 -10.12 6.78 14.59
CA ALA A 64 -10.23 5.98 15.81
C ALA A 64 -9.01 5.05 15.99
N LEU A 65 -8.41 4.59 14.89
CA LEU A 65 -7.26 3.68 14.88
C LEU A 65 -5.91 4.42 14.75
N ALA A 66 -5.87 5.53 14.02
CA ALA A 66 -4.66 6.33 13.83
C ALA A 66 -4.99 7.78 13.42
N PRO A 67 -4.14 8.78 13.75
CA PRO A 67 -4.26 10.14 13.23
C PRO A 67 -4.06 10.20 11.71
N LYS A 68 -4.70 11.16 11.02
CA LYS A 68 -4.53 11.41 9.56
C LYS A 68 -3.09 11.68 9.10
N SER A 69 -2.20 12.05 10.01
CA SER A 69 -0.79 12.30 9.73
C SER A 69 0.06 11.03 9.68
N VAL A 70 -0.52 9.88 10.02
CA VAL A 70 0.14 8.57 10.00
C VAL A 70 -0.38 7.79 8.81
N GLY A 71 0.53 7.15 8.08
CA GLY A 71 0.20 6.30 6.95
C GLY A 71 1.26 5.22 6.76
N SER A 72 1.02 4.31 5.82
CA SER A 72 1.95 3.24 5.49
C SER A 72 1.97 2.93 4.00
N THR A 73 3.14 2.52 3.51
CA THR A 73 3.19 1.82 2.22
C THR A 73 2.74 0.39 2.43
N ALA A 74 2.10 -0.22 1.43
CA ALA A 74 1.72 -1.62 1.47
C ALA A 74 2.01 -2.31 0.13
N LEU A 75 2.79 -3.37 0.19
CA LEU A 75 3.05 -4.26 -0.94
C LEU A 75 2.60 -5.67 -0.57
N VAL A 76 1.72 -6.24 -1.39
CA VAL A 76 1.23 -7.62 -1.23
C VAL A 76 1.74 -8.47 -2.39
N LEU A 77 2.30 -9.63 -2.06
CA LEU A 77 2.66 -10.68 -3.01
C LEU A 77 1.81 -11.93 -2.73
N ILE A 78 1.08 -12.39 -3.74
CA ILE A 78 0.35 -13.65 -3.71
C ILE A 78 1.13 -14.63 -4.58
N VAL A 79 1.55 -15.75 -3.99
CA VAL A 79 2.30 -16.79 -4.69
C VAL A 79 1.44 -18.05 -4.72
N SER A 80 1.15 -18.52 -5.93
CA SER A 80 0.48 -19.80 -6.18
C SER A 80 1.39 -20.73 -6.98
N PRO A 81 1.02 -22.00 -7.17
CA PRO A 81 1.80 -22.93 -8.00
C PRO A 81 2.03 -22.45 -9.44
N CYS A 82 1.18 -21.57 -9.97
CA CYS A 82 1.24 -21.13 -11.36
C CYS A 82 1.36 -19.61 -11.55
N GLN A 83 1.19 -18.80 -10.50
CA GLN A 83 1.13 -17.34 -10.61
C GLN A 83 1.84 -16.64 -9.46
N ILE A 84 2.43 -15.48 -9.77
CA ILE A 84 2.88 -14.50 -8.78
C ILE A 84 2.12 -13.22 -9.09
N ILE A 85 1.28 -12.77 -8.16
CA ILE A 85 0.52 -11.52 -8.26
C ILE A 85 1.13 -10.51 -7.29
N ALA A 86 1.39 -9.29 -7.75
CA ALA A 86 1.92 -8.21 -6.93
C ALA A 86 0.98 -7.01 -6.95
N ALA A 87 0.70 -6.45 -5.77
CA ALA A 87 -0.02 -5.18 -5.59
C ALA A 87 0.85 -4.23 -4.77
N ASN A 88 0.97 -2.98 -5.22
CA ASN A 88 1.80 -1.98 -4.55
C ASN A 88 1.03 -0.68 -4.32
N CYS A 89 1.12 -0.16 -3.10
CA CYS A 89 0.75 1.19 -2.69
C CYS A 89 1.94 1.83 -1.96
N GLY A 90 2.64 2.76 -2.60
CA GLY A 90 3.82 3.47 -2.08
C GLY A 90 5.12 3.15 -2.81
N ASP A 91 6.24 3.36 -2.13
CA ASP A 91 7.60 3.20 -2.66
C ASP A 91 8.32 1.94 -2.17
N SER A 92 7.57 1.00 -1.58
CA SER A 92 8.01 -0.40 -1.44
C SER A 92 8.13 -1.09 -2.81
N ARG A 93 9.00 -2.10 -2.92
CA ARG A 93 9.30 -2.75 -4.20
C ARG A 93 9.44 -4.27 -4.11
N ALA A 94 8.80 -4.98 -5.04
CA ALA A 94 8.98 -6.41 -5.26
C ALA A 94 9.82 -6.67 -6.50
N VAL A 95 10.81 -7.54 -6.35
CA VAL A 95 11.71 -7.96 -7.43
C VAL A 95 11.83 -9.48 -7.39
N LEU A 96 11.53 -10.13 -8.51
CA LEU A 96 11.68 -11.57 -8.69
C LEU A 96 13.08 -11.88 -9.22
N CYS A 97 13.83 -12.72 -8.51
CA CYS A 97 15.04 -13.33 -9.06
C CYS A 97 14.67 -14.60 -9.84
N ARG A 98 15.01 -14.66 -11.13
CA ARG A 98 14.83 -15.85 -11.96
C ARG A 98 16.12 -16.16 -12.71
N GLY A 99 16.78 -17.26 -12.33
CA GLY A 99 18.15 -17.53 -12.77
C GLY A 99 19.10 -16.47 -12.23
N ALA A 100 19.81 -15.77 -13.12
CA ALA A 100 20.70 -14.66 -12.79
C ALA A 100 20.09 -13.27 -13.09
N GLN A 101 18.77 -13.18 -13.30
CA GLN A 101 18.09 -11.95 -13.68
C GLN A 101 17.18 -11.45 -12.55
N ALA A 102 17.24 -10.15 -12.28
CA ALA A 102 16.34 -9.43 -11.39
C ALA A 102 15.19 -8.81 -12.21
N ILE A 103 13.96 -9.25 -11.96
CA ILE A 103 12.76 -8.85 -12.70
C ILE A 103 11.87 -8.02 -11.76
N PRO A 104 11.74 -6.70 -11.94
CA PRO A 104 10.85 -5.89 -11.11
C PRO A 104 9.39 -6.33 -11.33
N LEU A 105 8.68 -6.65 -10.25
CA LEU A 105 7.26 -6.98 -10.28
C LEU A 105 6.37 -5.77 -10.03
N THR A 106 6.92 -4.72 -9.41
CA THR A 106 6.21 -3.48 -9.09
C THR A 106 7.04 -2.27 -9.50
N VAL A 107 6.35 -1.13 -9.65
CA VAL A 107 6.96 0.18 -9.89
C VAL A 107 6.60 1.09 -8.72
N ASP A 108 7.61 1.72 -8.12
CA ASP A 108 7.39 2.66 -7.00
C ASP A 108 6.45 3.78 -7.43
N GLN A 109 5.61 4.22 -6.49
CA GLN A 109 4.71 5.34 -6.67
C GLN A 109 5.31 6.55 -5.97
N LYS A 110 6.10 7.30 -6.73
CA LYS A 110 6.83 8.48 -6.28
C LYS A 110 6.31 9.75 -6.97
N PRO A 111 6.39 10.91 -6.32
CA PRO A 111 5.94 12.17 -6.90
C PRO A 111 6.63 12.56 -8.22
N ASP A 112 7.81 12.02 -8.52
CA ASP A 112 8.56 12.29 -9.76
C ASP A 112 8.15 11.40 -10.95
N ARG A 113 7.28 10.40 -10.73
CA ARG A 113 6.72 9.57 -11.81
C ARG A 113 5.68 10.39 -12.57
N ALA A 114 5.76 10.42 -13.90
CA ALA A 114 4.98 11.33 -14.73
C ALA A 114 3.45 11.25 -14.49
N ASP A 115 2.90 10.05 -14.41
CA ASP A 115 1.48 9.80 -14.14
C ASP A 115 1.07 10.21 -12.71
N GLU A 116 1.93 9.99 -11.73
CA GLU A 116 1.68 10.40 -10.34
C GLU A 116 1.79 11.92 -10.18
N SER A 117 2.77 12.54 -10.84
CA SER A 117 2.91 13.99 -10.88
C SER A 117 1.67 14.64 -11.47
N GLU A 118 1.23 14.15 -12.63
CA GLU A 118 0.02 14.64 -13.29
C GLU A 118 -1.22 14.47 -12.40
N ARG A 119 -1.38 13.31 -11.73
CA ARG A 119 -2.49 13.07 -10.80
C ARG A 119 -2.48 14.06 -9.63
N ILE A 120 -1.31 14.30 -9.03
CA ILE A 120 -1.16 15.24 -7.90
C ILE A 120 -1.50 16.66 -8.35
N THR A 121 -0.92 17.13 -9.46
CA THR A 121 -1.13 18.51 -9.94
C THR A 121 -2.55 18.74 -10.45
N SER A 122 -3.14 17.74 -11.11
CA SER A 122 -4.54 17.82 -11.58
C SER A 122 -5.54 17.86 -10.42
N SER A 123 -5.13 17.37 -9.24
CA SER A 123 -5.91 17.44 -8.00
C SER A 123 -5.64 18.73 -7.21
N GLY A 124 -4.91 19.69 -7.78
CA GLY A 124 -4.54 20.96 -7.14
C GLY A 124 -3.34 20.89 -6.19
N GLY A 125 -2.68 19.73 -6.10
CA GLY A 125 -1.50 19.54 -5.27
C GLY A 125 -0.21 20.05 -5.93
N ARG A 126 0.87 20.07 -5.14
CA ARG A 126 2.20 20.56 -5.54
C ARG A 126 3.26 19.50 -5.32
N ILE A 127 4.30 19.56 -6.15
CA ILE A 127 5.50 18.75 -6.01
C ILE A 127 6.67 19.69 -5.76
N LEU A 128 7.32 19.53 -4.62
CA LEU A 128 8.37 20.43 -4.14
C LEU A 128 9.65 19.63 -3.93
N ASN A 129 10.79 20.20 -4.31
CA ASN A 129 12.09 19.57 -4.10
C ASN A 129 12.69 20.02 -2.75
N TRP A 130 12.75 19.08 -1.80
CA TRP A 130 13.37 19.27 -0.48
C TRP A 130 14.39 18.15 -0.23
N GLY A 131 15.48 18.15 -1.01
CA GLY A 131 16.46 17.06 -1.06
C GLY A 131 16.00 15.85 -1.87
N CYS A 132 14.68 15.66 -1.99
CA CYS A 132 14.01 14.80 -2.96
C CYS A 132 12.65 15.41 -3.35
N LEU A 133 12.04 14.92 -4.43
CA LEU A 133 10.71 15.35 -4.85
C LEU A 133 9.64 14.82 -3.89
N ARG A 134 8.85 15.74 -3.34
CA ARG A 134 7.84 15.46 -2.32
C ARG A 134 6.48 16.05 -2.70
N ALA A 135 5.40 15.31 -2.45
CA ALA A 135 4.04 15.82 -2.52
C ALA A 135 3.79 16.79 -1.35
N GLU A 136 3.31 18.00 -1.67
CA GLU A 136 3.16 19.13 -0.74
C GLU A 136 4.43 19.49 0.06
N GLY A 137 5.61 19.05 -0.40
CA GLY A 137 6.85 19.19 0.37
C GLY A 137 6.96 18.28 1.59
N ILE A 138 5.97 17.40 1.82
CA ILE A 138 5.89 16.53 3.01
C ILE A 138 6.27 15.09 2.65
N LEU A 139 5.50 14.45 1.77
CA LEU A 139 5.60 13.00 1.51
C LEU A 139 6.52 12.68 0.33
N SER A 140 7.46 11.77 0.50
CA SER A 140 8.38 11.31 -0.58
C SER A 140 7.79 10.21 -1.47
N MET A 141 6.59 9.72 -1.15
CA MET A 141 5.77 8.80 -1.94
C MET A 141 4.47 9.50 -2.35
N SER A 142 3.86 9.04 -3.45
CA SER A 142 2.62 9.63 -3.97
C SER A 142 1.35 8.88 -3.54
N ARG A 143 1.49 7.64 -3.04
CA ARG A 143 0.40 6.82 -2.53
C ARG A 143 0.78 6.16 -1.20
N ALA A 144 -0.20 6.01 -0.32
CA ALA A 144 -0.11 5.33 0.96
C ALA A 144 -1.52 4.87 1.36
N ILE A 145 -1.59 3.95 2.32
CA ILE A 145 -2.77 3.69 3.17
C ILE A 145 -2.66 4.59 4.40
#